data_AF-W8NWB9-F1
#
_entry.id   AF-W8NWB9-F1
#
_cell.length_a   1.000
_cell.length_b   1.000
_cell.length_c   1.000
_cell.angle_alpha   90.00
_cell.angle_beta   90.00
_cell.angle_gamma   90.00
#
_symmetry.space_group_name_H-M   'P 1'
#
loop_
_entity.id
_entity.type
_entity.pdbx_description
1 polymer ?
#
loop_
_entity_poly.entity_id
_entity_poly.type
_entity_poly.pdbx_seq_one_letter_code
_entity_poly.pdbx_strand_id
1 'polypeptide(L)'
;MMPVGETLLGQIRAVYLGRATDEEILKRKVASGGAVTAMLTYALEKDLIEGVVTAKRTKGLEGEAVVARTKEELLETAGNRWSIVPFAARIKAKIEEEDLKKVAVVCLPCQAQFFGQMRDFPILETDFGNRIKYIVSLFCMGTFAFEAFLNYLRVKYGVRAEEIEDIRLSREFLEIHRETGVLAIPLKEAFSYLQTGCLVCSDYTGVWSDVSAGFVESEPGWTVLITRNQRGEELVRGAEKEGYLELRDGSHVLGDVLKKAREKLARAQRNMAQLL
;
A
#
# COMPACT_ATOMS: atom_id res chain seq x y z
N MET A 1 -10.86 -23.29 -18.19
CA MET A 1 -9.42 -23.35 -17.87
C MET A 1 -8.80 -22.05 -18.36
N MET A 2 -8.54 -21.10 -17.47
CA MET A 2 -7.90 -19.83 -17.85
C MET A 2 -6.41 -20.08 -18.12
N PRO A 3 -5.81 -19.46 -19.15
CA PRO A 3 -4.45 -19.77 -19.56
C PRO A 3 -3.47 -19.32 -18.48
N VAL A 4 -2.56 -20.23 -18.10
CA VAL A 4 -1.36 -19.91 -17.31
C VAL A 4 -0.44 -19.06 -18.19
N GLY A 5 -0.74 -17.76 -18.23
CA GLY A 5 -0.08 -16.75 -19.03
C GLY A 5 -0.52 -15.35 -18.61
N GLU A 6 -0.80 -15.16 -17.32
CA GLU A 6 -1.05 -13.82 -16.79
C GLU A 6 0.29 -13.16 -16.49
N THR A 7 0.45 -11.94 -17.01
CA THR A 7 1.65 -11.12 -16.86
C THR A 7 2.08 -11.05 -15.40
N LEU A 8 3.37 -10.79 -15.10
CA LEU A 8 3.90 -10.58 -13.75
C LEU A 8 3.10 -9.55 -12.91
N LEU A 9 2.29 -8.73 -13.57
CA LEU A 9 1.44 -7.72 -12.95
C LEU A 9 0.00 -8.19 -12.68
N GLY A 10 -0.30 -9.47 -12.94
CA GLY A 10 -1.62 -10.07 -12.81
C GLY A 10 -2.61 -9.59 -13.86
N GLN A 11 -3.90 -9.78 -13.58
CA GLN A 11 -4.97 -9.21 -14.38
C GLN A 11 -4.98 -7.68 -14.24
N ILE A 12 -5.04 -7.02 -15.40
CA ILE A 12 -5.16 -5.56 -15.54
C ILE A 12 -6.39 -5.30 -16.39
N ARG A 13 -7.30 -4.47 -15.88
CA ARG A 13 -8.45 -3.97 -16.62
C ARG A 13 -8.11 -2.63 -17.28
N ALA A 14 -7.55 -1.70 -16.51
CA ALA A 14 -7.04 -0.43 -17.03
C ALA A 14 -5.92 0.13 -16.14
N VAL A 15 -5.15 1.06 -16.69
CA VAL A 15 -4.07 1.76 -15.99
C VAL A 15 -4.27 3.26 -16.16
N TYR A 16 -4.27 3.98 -15.05
CA TYR A 16 -4.46 5.42 -15.01
C TYR A 16 -3.33 6.09 -14.26
N LEU A 17 -3.02 7.32 -14.67
CA LEU A 17 -2.38 8.29 -13.80
C LEU A 17 -3.49 9.10 -13.15
N GLY A 18 -3.66 8.94 -11.84
CA GLY A 18 -4.66 9.64 -11.04
C GLY A 18 -4.04 10.72 -10.16
N ARG A 19 -4.74 11.85 -10.04
CA ARG A 19 -4.38 12.96 -9.16
C ARG A 19 -5.62 13.53 -8.48
N ALA A 20 -5.52 13.83 -7.20
CA ALA A 20 -6.58 14.49 -6.44
C ALA A 20 -6.82 15.91 -6.97
N THR A 21 -8.08 16.33 -6.96
CA THR A 21 -8.47 17.72 -7.27
C THR A 21 -8.49 18.61 -6.02
N ASP A 22 -8.61 18.00 -4.83
CA ASP A 22 -8.58 18.70 -3.53
C ASP A 22 -7.14 19.16 -3.19
N GLU A 23 -6.96 20.48 -3.02
CA GLU A 23 -5.68 21.09 -2.67
C GLU A 23 -5.10 20.63 -1.34
N GLU A 24 -5.94 20.35 -0.34
CA GLU A 24 -5.48 19.87 0.97
C GLU A 24 -4.82 18.50 0.83
N ILE A 25 -5.42 17.62 0.03
CA ILE A 25 -4.85 16.31 -0.28
C ILE A 25 -3.50 16.47 -0.99
N LEU A 26 -3.43 17.36 -2.00
CA LEU A 26 -2.19 17.59 -2.75
C LEU A 26 -1.06 18.15 -1.87
N LYS A 27 -1.36 19.13 -1.00
CA LYS A 27 -0.37 19.74 -0.08
C LYS A 27 0.27 18.70 0.84
N ARG A 28 -0.49 17.71 1.31
CA ARG A 28 0.00 16.66 2.21
C ARG A 28 0.66 15.46 1.50
N LYS A 29 0.66 15.41 0.16
CA LYS A 29 1.07 14.23 -0.61
C LYS A 29 2.09 14.53 -1.70
N VAL A 30 3.06 15.40 -1.42
CA VAL A 30 4.10 15.90 -2.35
C VAL A 30 4.73 14.83 -3.29
N ALA A 31 4.93 13.59 -2.82
CA ALA A 31 5.56 12.53 -3.63
C ALA A 31 4.60 11.73 -4.53
N SER A 32 3.28 11.97 -4.50
CA SER A 32 2.27 11.23 -5.26
C SER A 32 1.09 12.13 -5.64
N GLY A 33 0.21 11.68 -6.53
CA GLY A 33 -0.99 12.45 -6.87
C GLY A 33 -2.08 12.46 -5.79
N GLY A 34 -1.90 11.80 -4.63
CA GLY A 34 -2.93 11.75 -3.58
C GLY A 34 -4.21 10.98 -3.96
N ALA A 35 -4.17 10.20 -5.05
CA ALA A 35 -5.38 9.64 -5.66
C ALA A 35 -6.07 8.59 -4.77
N VAL A 36 -5.32 7.82 -3.98
CA VAL A 36 -5.89 6.83 -3.04
C VAL A 36 -6.77 7.54 -2.00
N THR A 37 -6.27 8.62 -1.40
CA THR A 37 -7.04 9.41 -0.44
C THR A 37 -8.30 9.96 -1.10
N ALA A 38 -8.17 10.64 -2.25
CA ALA A 38 -9.30 11.26 -2.92
C ALA A 38 -10.38 10.25 -3.37
N MET A 39 -9.95 9.11 -3.92
CA MET A 39 -10.83 8.00 -4.31
C MET A 39 -11.62 7.44 -3.13
N LEU A 40 -10.99 7.32 -1.96
CA LEU A 40 -11.63 6.76 -0.77
C LEU A 40 -12.45 7.82 -0.02
N THR A 41 -12.09 9.09 -0.09
CA THR A 41 -12.95 10.21 0.33
C THR A 41 -14.26 10.19 -0.47
N TYR A 42 -14.18 10.05 -1.81
CA TYR A 42 -15.36 9.84 -2.64
C TYR A 42 -16.21 8.66 -2.16
N ALA A 43 -15.58 7.51 -1.87
CA ALA A 43 -16.30 6.32 -1.44
C ALA A 43 -17.01 6.51 -0.08
N LEU A 44 -16.40 7.26 0.85
CA LEU A 44 -17.00 7.61 2.13
C LEU A 44 -18.16 8.60 1.95
N GLU A 45 -17.94 9.71 1.24
CA GLU A 45 -18.93 10.79 1.08
C GLU A 45 -20.15 10.39 0.23
N LYS A 46 -20.02 9.33 -0.59
CA LYS A 46 -21.14 8.75 -1.35
C LYS A 46 -21.71 7.48 -0.70
N ASP A 47 -21.37 7.21 0.55
CA ASP A 47 -21.86 6.06 1.33
C ASP A 47 -21.64 4.70 0.65
N LEU A 48 -20.60 4.58 -0.19
CA LEU A 48 -20.21 3.31 -0.81
C LEU A 48 -19.55 2.37 0.20
N ILE A 49 -18.92 2.96 1.22
CA ILE A 49 -18.30 2.33 2.37
C ILE A 49 -18.59 3.13 3.64
N GLU A 50 -18.55 2.46 4.78
CA GLU A 50 -18.76 3.03 6.11
C GLU A 50 -17.43 3.39 6.79
N GLY A 51 -16.32 2.91 6.23
CA GLY A 51 -14.99 3.15 6.78
C GLY A 51 -13.87 2.62 5.89
N VAL A 52 -12.73 3.29 5.97
CA VAL A 52 -11.45 2.82 5.44
C VAL A 52 -10.65 2.25 6.59
N VAL A 53 -10.31 0.96 6.51
CA VAL A 53 -9.55 0.28 7.56
C VAL A 53 -8.10 0.11 7.10
N THR A 54 -7.17 0.62 7.89
CA THR A 54 -5.74 0.65 7.56
C THR A 54 -4.90 0.73 8.83
N ALA A 55 -3.58 0.78 8.69
CA ALA A 55 -2.67 1.03 9.80
C ALA A 55 -2.24 2.50 9.85
N LYS A 56 -2.13 3.04 11.07
CA LYS A 56 -1.55 4.35 11.38
C LYS A 56 -0.40 4.15 12.35
N ARG A 57 0.78 4.66 12.03
CA ARG A 57 1.92 4.75 12.96
C ARG A 57 1.61 5.78 14.02
N THR A 58 1.93 5.43 15.26
CA THR A 58 1.66 6.23 16.45
C THR A 58 2.95 6.89 16.95
N LYS A 59 3.98 6.10 17.24
CA LYS A 59 5.27 6.57 17.73
C LYS A 59 6.42 5.73 17.18
N GLY A 60 7.51 6.36 16.75
CA GLY A 60 8.62 5.66 16.13
C GLY A 60 8.13 4.83 14.95
N LEU A 61 8.28 3.50 15.03
CA LEU A 61 7.73 2.55 14.04
C LEU A 61 6.53 1.75 14.55
N GLU A 62 6.03 2.01 15.75
CA GLU A 62 4.80 1.39 16.25
C GLU A 62 3.60 1.91 15.47
N GLY A 63 2.61 1.04 15.25
CA GLY A 63 1.33 1.48 14.73
C GLY A 63 0.16 0.73 15.31
N GLU A 64 -1.02 1.15 14.90
CA GLU A 64 -2.30 0.59 15.27
C GLU A 64 -3.21 0.47 14.05
N ALA A 65 -4.19 -0.44 14.12
CA ALA A 65 -5.26 -0.50 13.14
C ALA A 65 -6.29 0.58 13.46
N VAL A 66 -6.69 1.34 12.44
CA VAL A 66 -7.64 2.45 12.56
C VAL A 66 -8.75 2.30 11.52
N VAL A 67 -9.88 2.94 11.82
CA VAL A 67 -11.00 3.10 10.90
C VAL A 67 -11.13 4.59 10.64
N ALA A 68 -10.88 5.02 9.40
CA ALA A 68 -11.14 6.38 8.96
C ALA A 68 -12.53 6.47 8.33
N ARG A 69 -13.37 7.37 8.82
CA ARG A 69 -14.73 7.62 8.37
C ARG A 69 -14.89 8.98 7.70
N THR A 70 -13.92 9.88 7.86
CA THR A 70 -13.92 11.21 7.25
C THR A 70 -12.68 11.44 6.40
N LYS A 71 -12.72 12.49 5.56
CA LYS A 71 -11.56 12.95 4.78
C LYS A 71 -10.37 13.27 5.69
N GLU A 72 -10.64 13.94 6.81
CA GLU A 72 -9.64 14.39 7.78
C GLU A 72 -8.97 13.19 8.45
N GLU A 73 -9.76 12.23 8.94
CA GLU A 73 -9.23 11.00 9.54
C GLU A 73 -8.41 10.21 8.51
N LEU A 74 -8.90 10.12 7.27
CA LEU A 74 -8.18 9.43 6.20
C LEU A 74 -6.84 10.10 5.87
N LEU A 75 -6.80 11.43 5.85
CA LEU A 75 -5.57 12.20 5.65
C LEU A 75 -4.53 11.94 6.74
N GLU A 76 -4.94 11.73 7.98
CA GLU A 76 -4.04 11.38 9.09
C GLU A 76 -3.42 9.99 8.98
N THR A 77 -4.09 9.06 8.29
CA THR A 77 -3.54 7.72 8.02
C THR A 77 -2.59 7.73 6.82
N ALA A 78 -2.75 8.69 5.92
CA ALA A 78 -2.10 8.65 4.63
C ALA A 78 -0.62 9.03 4.72
N GLY A 79 0.23 8.42 3.90
CA GLY A 79 1.69 8.64 3.93
C GLY A 79 2.39 7.94 5.08
N ASN A 80 1.63 7.24 5.92
CA ASN A 80 2.16 6.55 7.07
C ASN A 80 2.75 5.19 6.67
N ARG A 81 4.04 5.19 6.37
CA ARG A 81 4.78 4.00 5.92
C ARG A 81 5.56 3.40 7.09
N TRP A 82 5.80 2.09 7.01
CA TRP A 82 6.74 1.37 7.88
C TRP A 82 6.31 1.24 9.35
N SER A 83 5.02 1.00 9.59
CA SER A 83 4.53 0.67 10.94
C SER A 83 4.55 -0.83 11.23
N ILE A 84 4.78 -1.16 12.50
CA ILE A 84 4.72 -2.50 13.08
C ILE A 84 3.29 -2.71 13.55
N VAL A 85 2.50 -3.44 12.77
CA VAL A 85 1.14 -3.87 13.14
C VAL A 85 0.97 -5.34 12.74
N PRO A 86 0.38 -6.20 13.58
CA PRO A 86 -0.19 -7.48 13.19
C PRO A 86 -1.40 -7.27 12.26
N PHE A 87 -1.13 -6.78 11.04
CA PHE A 87 -2.11 -6.08 10.19
C PHE A 87 -3.38 -6.88 9.97
N ALA A 88 -3.27 -8.09 9.42
CA ALA A 88 -4.43 -8.93 9.12
C ALA A 88 -5.32 -9.17 10.36
N ALA A 89 -4.73 -9.58 11.48
CA ALA A 89 -5.46 -9.87 12.70
C ALA A 89 -6.11 -8.63 13.31
N ARG A 90 -5.40 -7.49 13.34
CA ARG A 90 -5.91 -6.25 13.92
C ARG A 90 -6.98 -5.59 13.06
N ILE A 91 -6.84 -5.63 11.74
CA ILE A 91 -7.85 -5.13 10.80
C ILE A 91 -9.12 -5.98 10.90
N LYS A 92 -9.00 -7.31 10.95
CA LYS A 92 -10.15 -8.20 11.18
C LYS A 92 -10.86 -7.88 12.49
N ALA A 93 -10.12 -7.86 13.60
CA ALA A 93 -10.68 -7.53 14.92
C ALA A 93 -11.38 -6.17 14.92
N LYS A 94 -10.77 -5.14 14.33
CA LYS A 94 -11.32 -3.79 14.28
C LYS A 94 -12.63 -3.71 13.48
N ILE A 95 -12.72 -4.42 12.36
CA ILE A 95 -13.95 -4.53 11.55
C ILE A 95 -15.08 -5.20 12.35
N GLU A 96 -14.76 -6.25 13.12
CA GLU A 96 -15.72 -7.01 13.93
C GLU A 96 -16.16 -6.22 15.18
N GLU A 97 -15.21 -5.62 15.91
CA GLU A 97 -15.44 -4.82 17.12
C GLU A 97 -16.33 -3.60 16.85
N GLU A 98 -16.17 -2.95 15.69
CA GLU A 98 -16.96 -1.78 15.29
C GLU A 98 -18.18 -2.13 14.42
N ASP A 99 -18.46 -3.43 14.27
CA ASP A 99 -19.54 -4.01 13.46
C ASP A 99 -19.70 -3.42 12.04
N LEU A 100 -18.58 -3.09 11.39
CA LEU A 100 -18.58 -2.51 10.05
C LEU A 100 -19.08 -3.53 9.02
N LYS A 101 -19.92 -3.10 8.08
CA LYS A 101 -20.56 -3.94 7.06
C LYS A 101 -20.01 -3.70 5.66
N LYS A 102 -19.48 -2.51 5.37
CA LYS A 102 -18.90 -2.19 4.05
C LYS A 102 -17.65 -1.37 4.22
N VAL A 103 -16.49 -2.01 4.13
CA VAL A 103 -15.21 -1.33 4.30
C VAL A 103 -14.35 -1.36 3.05
N ALA A 104 -13.52 -0.33 2.91
CA ALA A 104 -12.33 -0.40 2.07
C ALA A 104 -11.11 -0.74 2.93
N VAL A 105 -10.29 -1.70 2.50
CA VAL A 105 -9.02 -2.02 3.16
C VAL A 105 -7.88 -1.49 2.31
N VAL A 106 -7.05 -0.59 2.89
CA VAL A 106 -5.80 -0.12 2.25
C VAL A 106 -4.65 -0.92 2.81
N CYS A 107 -3.94 -1.67 1.96
CA CYS A 107 -2.99 -2.66 2.44
C CYS A 107 -1.80 -2.87 1.46
N LEU A 108 -0.87 -3.75 1.83
CA LEU A 108 0.25 -4.18 0.99
C LEU A 108 -0.10 -5.47 0.22
N PRO A 109 0.68 -5.87 -0.81
CA PRO A 109 0.33 -6.99 -1.68
C PRO A 109 0.04 -8.32 -0.98
N CYS A 110 0.86 -8.70 0.02
CA CYS A 110 0.63 -9.92 0.80
C CYS A 110 -0.64 -9.86 1.66
N GLN A 111 -1.01 -8.66 2.13
CA GLN A 111 -2.24 -8.44 2.88
C GLN A 111 -3.46 -8.44 1.93
N ALA A 112 -3.33 -7.84 0.75
CA ALA A 112 -4.35 -7.91 -0.29
C ALA A 112 -4.63 -9.35 -0.71
N GLN A 113 -3.59 -10.18 -0.80
CA GLN A 113 -3.75 -11.62 -1.02
C GLN A 113 -4.56 -12.28 0.11
N PHE A 114 -4.23 -12.00 1.38
CA PHE A 114 -4.97 -12.53 2.53
C PHE A 114 -6.45 -12.12 2.51
N PHE A 115 -6.75 -10.82 2.39
CA PHE A 115 -8.13 -10.34 2.37
C PHE A 115 -8.90 -10.75 1.13
N GLY A 116 -8.24 -10.80 -0.03
CA GLY A 116 -8.83 -11.28 -1.29
C GLY A 116 -9.22 -12.75 -1.16
N GLN A 117 -8.34 -13.59 -0.60
CA GLN A 117 -8.67 -15.00 -0.34
C GLN A 117 -9.83 -15.16 0.65
N MET A 118 -9.84 -14.40 1.75
CA MET A 118 -10.95 -14.44 2.71
C MET A 118 -12.29 -14.02 2.10
N ARG A 119 -12.28 -13.02 1.21
CA ARG A 119 -13.50 -12.52 0.56
C ARG A 119 -13.97 -13.43 -0.57
N ASP A 120 -13.06 -13.86 -1.44
CA ASP A 120 -13.40 -14.52 -2.71
C ASP A 120 -13.44 -16.06 -2.56
N PHE A 121 -12.78 -16.62 -1.54
CA PHE A 121 -12.79 -18.05 -1.20
C PHE A 121 -13.01 -18.32 0.31
N PRO A 122 -14.11 -17.81 0.91
CA PRO A 122 -14.34 -17.97 2.34
C PRO A 122 -14.65 -19.44 2.68
N ILE A 123 -13.79 -20.07 3.47
CA ILE A 123 -14.07 -21.40 4.04
C ILE A 123 -14.89 -21.26 5.34
N LEU A 124 -14.37 -20.48 6.31
CA LEU A 124 -14.98 -20.26 7.63
C LEU A 124 -15.37 -18.80 7.89
N GLU A 125 -15.04 -17.90 6.97
CA GLU A 125 -14.99 -16.45 7.22
C GLU A 125 -15.93 -15.69 6.26
N THR A 126 -17.06 -16.29 5.90
CA THR A 126 -18.00 -15.71 4.92
C THR A 126 -18.56 -14.37 5.39
N ASP A 127 -18.93 -14.26 6.68
CA ASP A 127 -19.41 -12.99 7.26
C ASP A 127 -18.35 -11.90 7.15
N PHE A 128 -17.12 -12.20 7.57
CA PHE A 128 -16.01 -11.27 7.50
C PHE A 128 -15.68 -10.85 6.06
N GLY A 129 -15.54 -11.82 5.15
CA GLY A 129 -15.22 -11.57 3.75
C GLY A 129 -16.23 -10.63 3.07
N ASN A 130 -17.52 -10.83 3.34
CA ASN A 130 -18.59 -9.99 2.80
C ASN A 130 -18.54 -8.53 3.27
N ARG A 131 -17.90 -8.25 4.41
CA ARG A 131 -17.72 -6.88 4.92
C ARG A 131 -16.71 -6.08 4.08
N ILE A 132 -15.81 -6.76 3.34
CA ILE A 132 -14.76 -6.11 2.55
C ILE A 132 -15.29 -5.74 1.16
N LYS A 133 -15.73 -4.48 1.01
CA LYS A 133 -16.27 -3.94 -0.23
C LYS A 133 -15.17 -3.68 -1.26
N TYR A 134 -14.06 -3.07 -0.84
CA TYR A 134 -12.93 -2.73 -1.70
C TYR A 134 -11.60 -3.10 -1.04
N ILE A 135 -10.67 -3.64 -1.84
CA ILE A 135 -9.28 -3.86 -1.46
C ILE A 135 -8.42 -2.93 -2.32
N VAL A 136 -7.69 -2.02 -1.68
CA VAL A 136 -6.75 -1.11 -2.33
C VAL A 136 -5.33 -1.49 -1.90
N SER A 137 -4.55 -2.07 -2.81
CA SER A 137 -3.16 -2.45 -2.50
C SER A 137 -2.20 -1.34 -2.91
N LEU A 138 -1.27 -0.99 -2.03
CA LEU A 138 -0.15 -0.13 -2.36
C LEU A 138 0.99 -0.97 -2.98
N PHE A 139 1.73 -0.39 -3.92
CA PHE A 139 2.95 -1.02 -4.44
C PHE A 139 3.96 -1.20 -3.30
N CYS A 140 4.65 -2.34 -3.27
CA CYS A 140 5.53 -2.68 -2.15
C CYS A 140 6.77 -3.43 -2.61
N MET A 141 7.96 -2.92 -2.28
CA MET A 141 9.22 -3.65 -2.47
C MET A 141 9.62 -4.54 -1.29
N GLY A 142 8.96 -4.43 -0.16
CA GLY A 142 9.25 -5.18 1.07
C GLY A 142 9.16 -4.29 2.30
N THR A 143 9.26 -4.89 3.49
CA THR A 143 9.42 -4.22 4.79
C THR A 143 10.48 -4.91 5.63
N PHE A 144 10.88 -4.26 6.71
CA PHE A 144 12.02 -4.64 7.52
C PHE A 144 11.64 -5.64 8.62
N ALA A 145 12.58 -6.50 8.98
CA ALA A 145 12.58 -7.18 10.27
C ALA A 145 12.90 -6.12 11.33
N PHE A 146 11.87 -5.46 11.85
CA PHE A 146 12.00 -4.21 12.58
C PHE A 146 12.96 -4.27 13.77
N GLU A 147 12.96 -5.35 14.56
CA GLU A 147 13.92 -5.53 15.65
C GLU A 147 15.39 -5.50 15.17
N ALA A 148 15.68 -6.25 14.10
CA ALA A 148 17.02 -6.30 13.51
C ALA A 148 17.40 -4.95 12.88
N PHE A 149 16.45 -4.31 12.21
CA PHE A 149 16.65 -3.01 11.57
C PHE A 149 16.87 -1.89 12.61
N LEU A 150 16.08 -1.84 13.67
CA LEU A 150 16.24 -0.89 14.78
C LEU A 150 17.56 -1.12 15.52
N ASN A 151 17.95 -2.38 15.76
CA ASN A 151 19.25 -2.69 16.34
C ASN A 151 20.39 -2.21 15.43
N TYR A 152 20.28 -2.41 14.13
CA TYR A 152 21.26 -1.91 13.15
C TYR A 152 21.37 -0.38 13.19
N LEU A 153 20.24 0.33 13.17
CA LEU A 153 20.21 1.79 13.29
C LEU A 153 20.88 2.29 14.58
N ARG A 154 20.59 1.62 15.70
CA ARG A 154 21.18 1.94 17.00
C ARG A 154 22.69 1.69 17.04
N VAL A 155 23.14 0.51 16.61
CA VAL A 155 24.55 0.12 16.71
C VAL A 155 25.43 0.90 15.73
N LYS A 156 24.97 1.10 14.49
CA LYS A 156 25.78 1.74 13.45
C LYS A 156 25.72 3.26 13.48
N TYR A 157 24.55 3.83 13.79
CA TYR A 157 24.30 5.27 13.68
C TYR A 157 23.84 5.93 14.98
N GLY A 158 23.71 5.18 16.07
CA GLY A 158 23.25 5.73 17.35
C GLY A 158 21.78 6.15 17.36
N VAL A 159 20.98 5.75 16.37
CA VAL A 159 19.57 6.17 16.24
C VAL A 159 18.66 5.25 17.04
N ARG A 160 17.89 5.82 17.97
CA ARG A 160 16.84 5.08 18.70
C ARG A 160 15.50 5.14 17.96
N ALA A 161 14.63 4.18 18.24
CA ALA A 161 13.34 4.05 17.57
C ALA A 161 12.45 5.28 17.77
N GLU A 162 12.52 5.90 18.95
CA GLU A 162 11.70 7.05 19.32
C GLU A 162 12.10 8.35 18.61
N GLU A 163 13.31 8.40 18.05
CA GLU A 163 13.81 9.54 17.30
C GLU A 163 13.31 9.55 15.84
N ILE A 164 12.74 8.44 15.36
CA ILE A 164 12.30 8.29 13.98
C ILE A 164 10.95 8.99 13.79
N GLU A 165 10.98 10.13 13.11
CA GLU A 165 9.79 10.91 12.77
C GLU A 165 9.20 10.54 11.41
N ASP A 166 10.02 10.11 10.45
CA ASP A 166 9.54 9.59 9.17
C ASP A 166 10.58 8.70 8.50
N ILE A 167 10.13 7.81 7.62
CA ILE A 167 11.00 7.01 6.76
C ILE A 167 10.57 7.19 5.31
N ARG A 168 11.47 7.74 4.51
CA ARG A 168 11.24 7.98 3.08
C ARG A 168 12.17 7.13 2.24
N LEU A 169 11.65 6.72 1.08
CA LEU A 169 12.42 6.01 0.07
C LEU A 169 12.74 7.00 -1.05
N SER A 170 14.02 7.25 -1.30
CA SER A 170 14.50 7.90 -2.51
C SER A 170 15.20 6.87 -3.42
N ARG A 171 15.69 7.31 -4.58
CA ARG A 171 16.24 6.41 -5.63
C ARG A 171 17.24 5.40 -5.08
N GLU A 172 18.21 5.87 -4.30
CA GLU A 172 19.33 5.05 -3.82
C GLU A 172 19.40 4.94 -2.30
N PHE A 173 18.55 5.67 -1.57
CA PHE A 173 18.60 5.77 -0.12
C PHE A 173 17.25 5.50 0.56
N LEU A 174 17.35 4.90 1.74
CA LEU A 174 16.34 4.95 2.78
C LEU A 174 16.69 6.12 3.70
N GLU A 175 15.83 7.12 3.73
CA GLU A 175 16.00 8.33 4.53
C GLU A 175 15.24 8.20 5.85
N ILE A 176 15.96 8.28 6.96
CA ILE A 176 15.39 8.34 8.31
C ILE A 176 15.35 9.82 8.72
N HIS A 177 14.15 10.39 8.76
CA HIS A 177 13.90 11.77 9.15
C HIS A 177 13.70 11.83 10.66
N ARG A 178 14.36 12.80 11.29
CA ARG A 178 14.42 13.00 12.74
C ARG A 178 14.54 14.50 12.99
N GLU A 179 14.26 14.93 14.22
CA GLU A 179 14.47 16.32 14.66
C GLU A 179 15.92 16.79 14.38
N THR A 180 16.90 15.91 14.58
CA THR A 180 18.33 16.20 14.37
C THR A 180 18.75 16.23 12.89
N GLY A 181 17.81 16.02 11.96
CA GLY A 181 18.05 15.97 10.51
C GLY A 181 17.93 14.56 9.91
N VAL A 182 18.27 14.47 8.62
CA VAL A 182 18.04 13.27 7.80
C VAL A 182 19.27 12.36 7.77
N LEU A 183 19.10 11.09 8.12
CA LEU A 183 20.09 10.04 7.90
C LEU A 183 19.75 9.28 6.61
N ALA A 184 20.62 9.34 5.60
CA ALA A 184 20.47 8.59 4.35
C ALA A 184 21.26 7.28 4.39
N ILE A 185 20.57 6.15 4.24
CA ILE A 185 21.16 4.80 4.27
C ILE A 185 21.04 4.18 2.88
N PRO A 186 22.14 3.70 2.26
CA PRO A 186 22.05 3.06 0.95
C PRO A 186 21.07 1.88 0.94
N LEU A 187 20.22 1.77 -0.09
CA LEU A 187 19.20 0.70 -0.15
C LEU A 187 19.78 -0.71 -0.12
N LYS A 188 20.96 -0.92 -0.71
CA LYS A 188 21.66 -2.22 -0.65
C LYS A 188 21.92 -2.67 0.79
N GLU A 189 22.23 -1.71 1.66
CA GLU A 189 22.47 -1.98 3.06
C GLU A 189 21.15 -2.19 3.80
N ALA A 190 20.18 -1.29 3.65
CA ALA A 190 18.87 -1.42 4.29
C ALA A 190 18.16 -2.73 3.91
N PHE A 191 18.28 -3.16 2.65
CA PHE A 191 17.62 -4.37 2.16
C PHE A 191 18.13 -5.66 2.79
N SER A 192 19.31 -5.64 3.42
CA SER A 192 19.82 -6.78 4.20
C SER A 192 18.99 -7.04 5.46
N TYR A 193 18.18 -6.07 5.88
CA TYR A 193 17.30 -6.15 7.05
C TYR A 193 15.82 -6.34 6.68
N LEU A 194 15.52 -6.73 5.43
CA LEU A 194 14.14 -7.08 5.05
C LEU A 194 13.66 -8.30 5.84
N GLN A 195 12.38 -8.33 6.19
CA GLN A 195 11.80 -9.52 6.80
C GLN A 195 11.84 -10.70 5.83
N THR A 196 12.03 -11.91 6.37
CA THR A 196 12.19 -13.15 5.58
C THR A 196 11.05 -13.37 4.58
N GLY A 197 9.80 -13.11 4.97
CA GLY A 197 8.65 -13.20 4.05
C GLY A 197 8.74 -12.25 2.86
N CYS A 198 9.33 -11.06 3.02
CA CYS A 198 9.54 -10.12 1.92
C CYS A 198 10.70 -10.51 0.99
N LEU A 199 11.66 -11.30 1.47
CA LEU A 199 12.75 -11.81 0.66
C LEU A 199 12.26 -12.80 -0.40
N VAL A 200 11.17 -13.53 -0.15
CA VAL A 200 10.56 -14.52 -1.05
C VAL A 200 9.27 -14.05 -1.71
N CYS A 201 8.74 -12.87 -1.35
CA CYS A 201 7.53 -12.32 -1.94
C CYS A 201 7.76 -11.86 -3.39
N SER A 202 6.97 -12.40 -4.33
CA SER A 202 7.01 -12.07 -5.76
C SER A 202 6.05 -10.95 -6.19
N ASP A 203 5.02 -10.66 -5.41
CA ASP A 203 3.98 -9.70 -5.80
C ASP A 203 4.37 -8.25 -5.46
N TYR A 204 4.60 -7.42 -6.49
CA TYR A 204 4.93 -6.00 -6.32
C TYR A 204 3.70 -5.10 -6.24
N THR A 205 2.66 -5.37 -7.03
CA THR A 205 1.55 -4.44 -7.25
C THR A 205 0.30 -4.80 -6.45
N GLY A 206 0.20 -6.00 -5.90
CA GLY A 206 -0.99 -6.48 -5.18
C GLY A 206 -2.02 -7.02 -6.15
N VAL A 207 -1.75 -8.16 -6.77
CA VAL A 207 -2.57 -8.74 -7.84
C VAL A 207 -3.98 -9.14 -7.40
N TRP A 208 -4.18 -9.28 -6.09
CA TRP A 208 -5.45 -9.67 -5.46
C TRP A 208 -6.35 -8.48 -5.05
N SER A 209 -5.94 -7.24 -5.32
CA SER A 209 -6.74 -6.07 -4.97
C SER A 209 -7.80 -5.71 -6.02
N ASP A 210 -8.75 -4.84 -5.68
CA ASP A 210 -9.66 -4.26 -6.68
C ASP A 210 -8.95 -3.12 -7.44
N VAL A 211 -8.17 -2.32 -6.71
CA VAL A 211 -7.31 -1.25 -7.23
C VAL A 211 -5.91 -1.43 -6.65
N SER A 212 -4.88 -1.30 -7.48
CA SER A 212 -3.50 -1.18 -7.02
C SER A 212 -2.99 0.22 -7.25
N ALA A 213 -2.28 0.78 -6.28
CA ALA A 213 -1.83 2.15 -6.30
C ALA A 213 -0.35 2.28 -5.98
N GLY A 214 0.35 3.15 -6.70
CA GLY A 214 1.73 3.48 -6.40
C GLY A 214 2.18 4.70 -7.17
N PHE A 215 3.47 4.87 -7.34
CA PHE A 215 4.05 5.95 -8.13
C PHE A 215 5.22 5.42 -8.94
N VAL A 216 5.52 6.11 -10.03
CA VAL A 216 6.72 5.92 -10.85
C VAL A 216 7.44 7.25 -10.93
N GLU A 217 8.77 7.19 -11.02
CA GLU A 217 9.60 8.40 -11.02
C GLU A 217 9.47 9.23 -12.30
N SER A 218 9.03 8.59 -13.39
CA SER A 218 8.75 9.21 -14.68
C SER A 218 7.54 10.16 -14.65
N GLU A 219 6.64 10.01 -13.67
CA GLU A 219 5.40 10.78 -13.54
C GLU A 219 5.24 11.37 -12.12
N PRO A 220 6.10 12.32 -11.72
CA PRO A 220 6.03 12.94 -10.40
C PRO A 220 4.70 13.68 -10.21
N GLY A 221 4.13 13.62 -9.01
CA GLY A 221 2.85 14.24 -8.69
C GLY A 221 1.61 13.48 -9.21
N TRP A 222 1.81 12.29 -9.78
CA TRP A 222 0.74 11.38 -10.18
C TRP A 222 0.79 10.09 -9.38
N THR A 223 -0.38 9.48 -9.19
CA THR A 223 -0.52 8.13 -8.62
C THR A 223 -0.83 7.18 -9.75
N VAL A 224 -0.03 6.15 -9.94
CA VAL A 224 -0.39 5.05 -10.84
C VAL A 224 -1.51 4.26 -10.19
N LEU A 225 -2.65 4.15 -10.86
CA LEU A 225 -3.78 3.33 -10.47
C LEU A 225 -3.96 2.20 -11.49
N ILE A 226 -3.96 0.96 -11.02
CA ILE A 226 -4.25 -0.23 -11.83
C ILE A 226 -5.58 -0.78 -11.34
N THR A 227 -6.62 -0.72 -12.17
CA THR A 227 -7.90 -1.37 -11.87
C THR A 227 -7.81 -2.83 -12.29
N ARG A 228 -8.20 -3.76 -11.42
CA ARG A 228 -8.06 -5.20 -11.69
C ARG A 228 -9.36 -5.86 -12.10
N ASN A 229 -10.47 -5.32 -11.61
CA ASN A 229 -11.79 -5.86 -11.85
C ASN A 229 -12.82 -4.73 -11.99
N GLN A 230 -14.07 -5.11 -12.22
CA GLN A 230 -15.15 -4.16 -12.42
C GLN A 230 -15.41 -3.26 -11.20
N ARG A 231 -15.34 -3.79 -9.96
CA ARG A 231 -15.52 -2.97 -8.74
C ARG A 231 -14.48 -1.87 -8.64
N GLY A 232 -13.21 -2.20 -8.91
CA GLY A 232 -12.12 -1.23 -8.91
C GLY A 232 -12.27 -0.17 -9.99
N GLU A 233 -12.71 -0.56 -11.19
CA GLU A 233 -12.98 0.38 -12.29
C GLU A 233 -14.12 1.33 -11.97
N GLU A 234 -15.24 0.81 -11.44
CA GLU A 234 -16.39 1.61 -11.04
C GLU A 234 -16.02 2.61 -9.94
N LEU A 235 -15.20 2.21 -8.96
CA LEU A 235 -14.70 3.09 -7.91
C LEU A 235 -13.84 4.23 -8.48
N VAL A 236 -12.86 3.92 -9.32
CA VAL A 236 -11.93 4.91 -9.89
C VAL A 236 -12.67 5.87 -10.83
N ARG A 237 -13.51 5.36 -11.74
CA ARG A 237 -14.29 6.18 -12.67
C ARG A 237 -15.40 6.97 -11.99
N GLY A 238 -16.00 6.42 -10.93
CA GLY A 238 -16.96 7.14 -10.09
C GLY A 238 -16.33 8.37 -9.44
N ALA A 239 -15.13 8.21 -8.87
CA ALA A 239 -14.39 9.31 -8.26
C ALA A 239 -13.97 10.39 -9.29
N GLU A 240 -13.57 10.00 -10.50
CA GLU A 240 -13.29 10.93 -11.61
C GLU A 240 -14.55 11.71 -12.01
N LYS A 241 -15.66 11.01 -12.26
CA LYS A 241 -16.92 11.60 -12.71
C LYS A 241 -17.48 12.62 -11.73
N GLU A 242 -17.36 12.36 -10.43
CA GLU A 242 -17.79 13.27 -9.36
C GLU A 242 -16.75 14.35 -9.03
N GLY A 243 -15.62 14.39 -9.74
CA GLY A 243 -14.65 15.47 -9.65
C GLY A 243 -13.64 15.35 -8.50
N TYR A 244 -13.50 14.19 -7.85
CA TYR A 244 -12.48 13.95 -6.82
C TYR A 244 -11.11 13.63 -7.42
N LEU A 245 -11.08 13.11 -8.66
CA LEU A 245 -9.87 12.74 -9.38
C LEU A 245 -9.81 13.39 -10.76
N GLU A 246 -8.61 13.83 -11.14
CA GLU A 246 -8.19 13.93 -12.54
C GLU A 246 -7.53 12.60 -12.93
N LEU A 247 -7.98 11.97 -14.02
CA LEU A 247 -7.33 10.80 -14.59
C LEU A 247 -6.75 11.08 -15.97
N ARG A 248 -5.64 10.39 -16.27
CA ARG A 248 -5.05 10.27 -17.60
C ARG A 248 -4.76 8.81 -17.89
N ASP A 249 -4.62 8.46 -19.17
CA ASP A 249 -4.07 7.15 -19.54
C ASP A 249 -2.68 6.99 -18.92
N GLY A 250 -2.46 5.87 -18.23
CA GLY A 250 -1.18 5.51 -17.62
C GLY A 250 -0.54 4.28 -18.25
N SER A 251 -1.03 3.80 -19.39
CA SER A 251 -0.55 2.57 -20.02
C SER A 251 0.94 2.60 -20.35
N HIS A 252 1.50 3.78 -20.66
CA HIS A 252 2.94 3.94 -20.95
C HIS A 252 3.83 3.66 -19.74
N VAL A 253 3.35 3.84 -18.51
CA VAL A 253 4.15 3.60 -17.29
C VAL A 253 4.26 2.12 -16.92
N LEU A 254 3.52 1.23 -17.60
CA LEU A 254 3.56 -0.22 -17.32
C LEU A 254 4.98 -0.80 -17.47
N GLY A 255 5.81 -0.24 -18.35
CA GLY A 255 7.21 -0.64 -18.50
C GLY A 255 8.01 -0.46 -17.19
N ASP A 256 7.83 0.68 -16.53
CA ASP A 256 8.50 1.00 -15.27
C ASP A 256 8.00 0.12 -14.12
N VAL A 257 6.68 -0.07 -14.05
CA VAL A 257 6.04 -0.97 -13.07
C VAL A 257 6.52 -2.41 -13.26
N LEU A 258 6.59 -2.89 -14.49
CA LEU A 258 7.05 -4.23 -14.83
C LEU A 258 8.53 -4.42 -14.49
N LYS A 259 9.37 -3.40 -14.72
CA LYS A 259 10.77 -3.43 -14.32
C LYS A 259 10.91 -3.65 -12.82
N LYS A 260 10.18 -2.89 -11.98
CA LYS A 260 10.19 -3.06 -10.53
C LYS A 260 9.63 -4.40 -10.07
N ALA A 261 8.57 -4.88 -10.71
CA ALA A 261 8.05 -6.22 -10.43
C ALA A 261 9.08 -7.31 -10.76
N ARG A 262 9.82 -7.19 -11.87
CA ARG A 262 10.91 -8.13 -12.24
C ARG A 262 12.06 -8.10 -11.24
N GLU A 263 12.47 -6.91 -10.78
CA GLU A 263 13.49 -6.76 -9.74
C GLU A 263 13.07 -7.49 -8.44
N LYS A 264 11.81 -7.34 -8.04
CA LYS A 264 11.25 -8.03 -6.87
C LYS A 264 11.21 -9.55 -7.05
N LEU A 265 10.72 -10.03 -8.20
CA LEU A 265 10.67 -11.46 -8.52
C LEU A 265 12.08 -12.09 -8.55
N ALA A 266 13.06 -11.42 -9.17
CA ALA A 266 14.43 -11.91 -9.24
C ALA A 266 15.09 -11.99 -7.84
N ARG A 267 14.74 -11.08 -6.92
CA ARG A 267 15.14 -11.22 -5.51
C ARG A 267 14.45 -12.43 -4.88
N ALA A 268 13.14 -12.59 -5.08
CA ALA A 268 12.36 -13.69 -4.53
C ALA A 268 12.90 -15.07 -4.94
N GLN A 269 13.17 -15.26 -6.23
CA GLN A 269 13.70 -16.51 -6.77
C GLN A 269 15.10 -16.83 -6.23
N ARG A 270 15.99 -15.84 -6.15
CA ARG A 270 17.33 -16.01 -5.59
C ARG A 270 17.31 -16.47 -4.13
N ASN A 271 16.40 -15.91 -3.32
CA ASN A 271 16.29 -16.28 -1.90
C ASN A 271 15.57 -17.62 -1.72
N MET A 272 14.55 -17.93 -2.52
CA MET A 272 13.88 -19.24 -2.47
C MET A 272 14.83 -20.40 -2.80
N ALA A 273 15.72 -20.22 -3.78
CA ALA A 273 16.70 -21.24 -4.15
C ALA A 273 17.72 -21.55 -3.03
N GLN A 274 17.85 -20.68 -2.02
CA GLN A 274 18.71 -20.90 -0.85
C GLN A 274 17.98 -21.57 0.33
N LEU A 275 16.66 -21.69 0.25
CA LEU A 275 15.81 -22.32 1.27
C LEU A 275 15.48 -23.79 0.94
N LEU A 276 15.84 -24.25 -0.26
CA LEU A 276 15.71 -25.63 -0.74
C LEU A 276 17.08 -26.33 -0.69
#